data_AF-A0A134AWL3-F1
#
_entry.id   AF-A0A134AWL3-F1
#
_cell.length_a   1.000
_cell.length_b   1.000
_cell.length_c   1.000
_cell.angle_alpha   90.00
_cell.angle_beta   90.00
_cell.angle_gamma   90.00
#
_symmetry.space_group_name_H-M   'P 1'
#
loop_
_entity.id
_entity.type
_entity.pdbx_description
1 polymer ?
#
loop_
_entity_poly.entity_id
_entity_poly.type
_entity_poly.pdbx_seq_one_letter_code
_entity_poly.pdbx_strand_id
1 'polypeptide(L)'
;MVPPFFAEASKIIRLQYCNSAFAYCISSTSYIHTIYDIIIENKIKVNGDEMLGIDIVEISRIKKLMDENENFLHKVFNEDEIERIKKRKEAYERAGGIFAAKEAVAKALGTGIGKISFKDIKIKYRGDSPYAEVFDAKFDLSISHERNYAVAVARVRGENLMGKNYEEEIILDEEIKSLWKDRYDFGHKGDFGKIAIIGGSMGMTGSSYLASNAALKSGAGLVYNIVPREIFDIMSIKFIEPIAKTFDDLDEMEKFLEGIDAVAMGPGMGLGAYGKKVFERTIKTEKNLLIDADGLNLLSKNLNLLEERKNFTSILTPHEGEFARLTGLSIEEIKNNRKAVAEEFAKKYKVILVLKGHETIVTDGERTYINRTGNSGMATGGSGDVLTGIISALMKTYNLFDAARLGVYVHGLSGDIYARKNSKTSLRARDLIEGLDQVFKLFEEK
;
A
#
# COMPACT_ATOMS: atom_id res chain seq x y z
N MET A 1 24.74 -30.52 27.65
CA MET A 1 23.39 -30.32 28.21
C MET A 1 22.61 -29.56 27.16
N VAL A 2 21.63 -30.22 26.53
CA VAL A 2 20.90 -29.70 25.37
C VAL A 2 19.87 -28.66 25.84
N PRO A 3 19.70 -27.51 25.15
CA PRO A 3 18.67 -26.53 25.50
C PRO A 3 17.26 -27.15 25.47
N PRO A 4 16.30 -26.71 26.32
CA PRO A 4 15.00 -27.37 26.52
C PRO A 4 14.05 -27.37 25.31
N PHE A 5 14.47 -26.90 24.14
CA PHE A 5 13.67 -26.94 22.91
C PHE A 5 13.85 -28.24 22.10
N PHE A 6 14.88 -29.04 22.39
CA PHE A 6 15.19 -30.26 21.63
C PHE A 6 14.83 -31.58 22.34
N ALA A 7 14.17 -31.53 23.49
CA ALA A 7 13.80 -32.74 24.24
C ALA A 7 12.50 -33.42 23.73
N GLU A 8 11.67 -32.73 22.94
CA GLU A 8 10.43 -33.32 22.39
C GLU A 8 10.61 -34.09 21.07
N ALA A 9 11.77 -34.01 20.42
CA ALA A 9 12.01 -34.73 19.17
C ALA A 9 12.40 -36.22 19.38
N SER A 10 12.63 -36.67 20.61
CA SER A 10 13.12 -38.03 20.90
C SER A 10 12.04 -39.08 21.21
N LYS A 11 10.74 -38.73 21.12
CA LYS A 11 9.64 -39.65 21.51
C LYS A 11 8.67 -40.10 20.42
N ILE A 12 8.84 -39.72 19.16
CA ILE A 12 7.91 -40.14 18.11
C ILE A 12 8.68 -40.71 16.90
N ILE A 13 9.24 -41.91 17.10
CA ILE A 13 9.39 -42.89 16.03
C ILE A 13 8.66 -44.16 16.50
N ARG A 14 7.36 -44.25 16.18
CA ARG A 14 6.62 -45.51 16.05
C ARG A 14 5.86 -45.45 14.73
N LEU A 15 6.40 -46.15 13.73
CA LEU A 15 5.81 -46.37 12.42
C LEU A 15 4.56 -47.26 12.55
N GLN A 16 3.39 -46.68 12.28
CA GLN A 16 2.19 -47.37 11.81
C GLN A 16 1.50 -46.43 10.81
N TYR A 17 1.15 -46.97 9.64
CA TYR A 17 0.61 -46.30 8.44
C TYR A 17 -0.24 -45.03 8.66
N CYS A 18 0.25 -43.88 8.15
CA CYS A 18 -0.42 -43.04 7.14
C CYS A 18 0.52 -41.89 6.73
N ASN A 19 0.92 -41.88 5.45
CA ASN A 19 1.64 -40.87 4.64
C ASN A 19 2.81 -40.14 5.32
N SER A 20 4.06 -40.17 4.91
CA SER A 20 4.86 -40.67 3.77
C SER A 20 6.23 -39.99 4.09
N ALA A 21 7.44 -40.51 3.94
CA ALA A 21 8.02 -41.51 3.08
C ALA A 21 9.40 -41.85 3.69
N PHE A 22 9.88 -43.05 3.38
CA PHE A 22 11.20 -43.55 3.69
C PHE A 22 12.31 -42.70 3.06
N ALA A 23 13.34 -42.34 3.82
CA ALA A 23 14.68 -42.16 3.28
C ALA A 23 15.32 -43.54 3.15
N TYR A 24 15.21 -44.15 1.96
CA TYR A 24 16.11 -45.23 1.58
C TYR A 24 17.42 -44.62 1.09
N CYS A 25 18.50 -45.20 1.61
CA CYS A 25 19.84 -45.17 1.07
C CYS A 25 19.82 -45.46 -0.45
N ILE A 26 20.82 -44.97 -1.19
CA ILE A 26 21.68 -45.75 -2.10
C ILE A 26 22.17 -44.90 -3.28
N SER A 27 23.49 -44.90 -3.39
CA SER A 27 24.30 -44.75 -4.59
C SER A 27 23.61 -45.24 -5.88
N SER A 28 23.12 -44.33 -6.70
CA SER A 28 23.11 -44.50 -8.15
C SER A 28 22.79 -43.17 -8.82
N THR A 29 23.41 -42.94 -9.97
CA THR A 29 23.49 -41.72 -10.75
C THR A 29 22.16 -41.24 -11.38
N SER A 30 21.02 -41.64 -10.84
CA SER A 30 19.69 -41.37 -11.41
C SER A 30 18.86 -40.34 -10.62
N TYR A 31 19.38 -39.81 -9.50
CA TYR A 31 18.63 -38.98 -8.55
C TYR A 31 18.96 -37.47 -8.55
N ILE A 32 19.76 -37.00 -9.51
CA ILE A 32 20.16 -35.58 -9.59
C ILE A 32 19.00 -34.67 -10.03
N HIS A 33 17.96 -35.22 -10.68
CA HIS A 33 16.87 -34.39 -11.18
C HIS A 33 15.85 -33.95 -10.11
N THR A 34 15.68 -34.67 -9.00
CA THR A 34 14.59 -34.34 -8.04
C THR A 34 15.00 -33.35 -6.95
N ILE A 35 16.29 -33.26 -6.58
CA ILE A 35 16.77 -32.24 -5.62
C ILE A 35 16.82 -30.86 -6.29
N TYR A 36 17.11 -30.82 -7.59
CA TYR A 36 17.04 -29.58 -8.37
C TYR A 36 15.61 -29.01 -8.43
N ASP A 37 14.59 -29.86 -8.51
CA ASP A 37 13.18 -29.41 -8.57
C ASP A 37 12.66 -28.92 -7.20
N ILE A 38 13.09 -29.53 -6.08
CA ILE A 38 12.72 -29.07 -4.72
C ILE A 38 13.38 -27.73 -4.35
N ILE A 39 14.57 -27.45 -4.90
CA ILE A 39 15.31 -26.21 -4.65
C ILE A 39 14.76 -25.05 -5.49
N ILE A 40 14.11 -25.32 -6.63
CA ILE A 40 13.51 -24.28 -7.49
C ILE A 40 12.08 -23.94 -7.07
N GLU A 41 11.32 -24.89 -6.49
CA GLU A 41 9.90 -24.64 -6.13
C GLU A 41 9.66 -24.04 -4.73
N ASN A 42 10.66 -23.94 -3.84
CA ASN A 42 10.51 -23.25 -2.54
C ASN A 42 10.97 -21.79 -2.55
N LYS A 43 10.54 -21.02 -3.56
CA LYS A 43 10.34 -19.57 -3.45
C LYS A 43 8.98 -19.23 -2.80
N ILE A 44 8.46 -20.12 -1.96
CA ILE A 44 7.15 -19.98 -1.36
C ILE A 44 7.31 -19.28 -0.01
N LYS A 45 6.89 -18.01 -0.01
CA LYS A 45 6.49 -17.23 1.16
C LYS A 45 5.66 -18.13 2.09
N VAL A 46 6.25 -18.52 3.22
CA VAL A 46 5.48 -18.99 4.37
C VAL A 46 5.19 -17.76 5.21
N ASN A 47 3.90 -17.46 5.37
CA ASN A 47 3.28 -16.44 6.23
C ASN A 47 4.25 -15.70 7.18
N GLY A 48 4.67 -14.48 6.81
CA GLY A 48 5.37 -13.54 7.70
C GLY A 48 6.76 -13.98 8.17
N ASP A 49 7.79 -13.44 7.49
CA ASP A 49 9.10 -13.10 8.07
C ASP A 49 10.03 -14.18 8.62
N GLU A 50 10.31 -15.25 7.86
CA GLU A 50 11.53 -16.04 8.09
C GLU A 50 12.30 -16.33 6.80
N MET A 51 13.38 -15.59 6.56
CA MET A 51 14.33 -15.92 5.49
C MET A 51 15.32 -16.98 5.98
N LEU A 52 15.37 -18.10 5.27
CA LEU A 52 16.24 -19.24 5.53
C LEU A 52 17.19 -19.48 4.35
N GLY A 53 18.44 -19.81 4.63
CA GLY A 53 19.45 -20.13 3.63
C GLY A 53 20.20 -21.41 3.97
N ILE A 54 20.49 -22.22 2.96
CA ILE A 54 21.20 -23.49 3.09
C ILE A 54 22.30 -23.56 2.05
N ASP A 55 23.48 -24.03 2.47
CA ASP A 55 24.59 -24.29 1.57
C ASP A 55 25.37 -25.56 1.93
N ILE A 56 25.93 -26.20 0.90
CA ILE A 56 26.78 -27.38 1.01
C ILE A 56 28.04 -27.20 0.17
N VAL A 57 29.19 -27.49 0.78
CA VAL A 57 30.51 -27.28 0.20
C VAL A 57 31.32 -28.56 0.27
N GLU A 58 32.01 -28.89 -0.82
CA GLU A 58 32.95 -30.00 -0.87
C GLU A 58 34.31 -29.59 -0.29
N ILE A 59 34.79 -30.31 0.73
CA ILE A 59 36.05 -29.98 1.45
C ILE A 59 37.27 -30.09 0.52
N SER A 60 37.24 -31.01 -0.45
CA SER A 60 38.32 -31.16 -1.44
C SER A 60 38.55 -29.88 -2.24
N ARG A 61 37.48 -29.13 -2.56
CA ARG A 61 37.53 -27.87 -3.31
C ARG A 61 38.12 -26.76 -2.45
N ILE A 62 37.74 -26.69 -1.17
CA ILE A 62 38.30 -25.73 -0.22
C ILE A 62 39.77 -26.00 0.02
N LYS A 63 40.16 -27.27 0.17
CA LYS A 63 41.56 -27.69 0.27
C LYS A 63 42.37 -27.21 -0.94
N LYS A 64 41.90 -27.52 -2.15
CA LYS A 64 42.53 -27.07 -3.39
C LYS A 64 42.70 -25.55 -3.42
N LEU A 65 41.65 -24.79 -3.07
CA LEU A 65 41.70 -23.33 -3.05
C LEU A 65 42.66 -22.77 -2.00
N MET A 66 42.75 -23.39 -0.82
CA MET A 66 43.69 -22.98 0.22
C MET A 66 45.14 -23.28 -0.15
N ASP A 67 45.39 -24.41 -0.81
CA ASP A 67 46.73 -24.85 -1.19
C ASP A 67 47.24 -24.09 -2.44
N GLU A 68 46.37 -23.78 -3.40
CA GLU A 68 46.74 -23.15 -4.69
C GLU A 68 46.66 -21.61 -4.69
N ASN A 69 46.02 -20.99 -3.70
CA ASN A 69 45.82 -19.55 -3.67
C ASN A 69 46.13 -18.97 -2.28
N GLU A 70 47.33 -18.43 -2.14
CA GLU A 70 47.84 -17.83 -0.90
C GLU A 70 46.93 -16.72 -0.34
N ASN A 71 46.17 -16.04 -1.22
CA ASN A 71 45.26 -14.96 -0.85
C ASN A 71 43.82 -15.42 -0.61
N PHE A 72 43.47 -16.69 -0.84
CA PHE A 72 42.10 -17.20 -0.68
C PHE A 72 41.57 -16.96 0.73
N LEU A 73 42.37 -17.31 1.74
CA LEU A 73 41.97 -17.15 3.13
C LEU A 73 41.64 -15.70 3.46
N HIS A 74 42.51 -14.79 3.06
CA HIS A 74 42.36 -13.35 3.28
C HIS A 74 41.33 -12.69 2.36
N LYS A 75 40.74 -13.39 1.38
CA LYS A 75 39.62 -12.87 0.58
C LYS A 75 38.26 -13.26 1.17
N VAL A 76 38.17 -14.44 1.77
CA VAL A 76 36.90 -15.03 2.20
C VAL A 76 36.66 -14.89 3.71
N PHE A 77 37.72 -15.00 4.51
CA PHE A 77 37.59 -15.08 5.96
C PHE A 77 38.08 -13.79 6.64
N ASN A 78 37.48 -13.50 7.79
CA ASN A 78 37.93 -12.45 8.71
C ASN A 78 39.14 -12.94 9.53
N GLU A 79 39.94 -12.04 10.09
CA GLU A 79 41.18 -12.42 10.80
C GLU A 79 40.92 -13.36 11.99
N ASP A 80 39.83 -13.17 12.72
CA ASP A 80 39.42 -14.05 13.82
C ASP A 80 38.96 -15.44 13.35
N GLU A 81 38.38 -15.52 12.15
CA GLU A 81 38.02 -16.78 11.50
C GLU A 81 39.28 -17.52 11.01
N ILE A 82 40.25 -16.80 10.41
CA ILE A 82 41.53 -17.36 9.96
C ILE A 82 42.31 -17.93 11.14
N GLU A 83 42.39 -17.22 12.26
CA GLU A 83 43.04 -17.72 13.48
C GLU A 83 42.38 -19.03 13.97
N ARG A 84 41.05 -19.08 13.95
CA ARG A 84 40.28 -20.29 14.35
C ARG A 84 40.47 -21.47 13.40
N ILE A 85 40.62 -21.21 12.10
CA ILE A 85 40.94 -22.23 11.10
C ILE A 85 42.32 -22.82 11.38
N LYS A 86 43.32 -21.97 11.67
CA LYS A 86 44.72 -22.38 11.89
C LYS A 86 44.97 -23.05 13.25
N LYS A 87 44.11 -22.84 14.26
CA LYS A 87 44.33 -23.29 15.65
C LYS A 87 44.04 -24.79 15.91
N ARG A 88 43.40 -25.52 14.99
CA ARG A 88 42.94 -26.92 15.18
C ARG A 88 43.50 -27.82 14.07
N LYS A 89 43.52 -29.15 14.31
CA LYS A 89 44.06 -30.17 13.37
C LYS A 89 43.23 -30.32 12.07
N GLU A 90 42.02 -29.79 12.00
CA GLU A 90 41.05 -29.96 10.89
C GLU A 90 40.80 -28.61 10.18
N ALA A 91 41.87 -28.04 9.63
CA ALA A 91 41.82 -26.70 9.04
C ALA A 91 40.93 -26.62 7.80
N TYR A 92 40.95 -27.63 6.94
CA TYR A 92 40.20 -27.64 5.67
C TYR A 92 38.70 -27.84 5.91
N GLU A 93 38.34 -28.75 6.81
CA GLU A 93 36.96 -29.03 7.19
C GLU A 93 36.32 -27.81 7.85
N ARG A 94 37.06 -27.16 8.74
CA ARG A 94 36.61 -25.93 9.40
C ARG A 94 36.49 -24.75 8.44
N ALA A 95 37.44 -24.59 7.52
CA ALA A 95 37.33 -23.58 6.47
C ALA A 95 36.11 -23.84 5.59
N GLY A 96 35.82 -25.09 5.24
CA GLY A 96 34.61 -25.47 4.51
C GLY A 96 33.33 -25.20 5.28
N GLY A 97 33.31 -25.48 6.59
CA GLY A 97 32.18 -25.15 7.46
C GLY A 97 31.88 -23.65 7.51
N ILE A 98 32.90 -22.81 7.67
CA ILE A 98 32.74 -21.35 7.69
C ILE A 98 32.34 -20.83 6.30
N PHE A 99 32.91 -21.39 5.23
CA PHE A 99 32.54 -21.02 3.85
C PHE A 99 31.05 -21.31 3.59
N ALA A 100 30.60 -22.53 3.89
CA ALA A 100 29.20 -22.92 3.76
C ALA A 100 28.28 -22.02 4.59
N ALA A 101 28.71 -21.64 5.81
CA ALA A 101 27.94 -20.73 6.65
C ALA A 101 27.77 -19.35 6.02
N LYS A 102 28.82 -18.79 5.40
CA LYS A 102 28.74 -17.49 4.74
C LYS A 102 27.84 -17.52 3.50
N GLU A 103 27.91 -18.57 2.70
CA GLU A 103 27.00 -18.79 1.57
C GLU A 103 25.54 -18.97 2.02
N ALA A 104 25.30 -19.75 3.07
CA ALA A 104 23.98 -19.93 3.66
C ALA A 104 23.39 -18.60 4.14
N VAL A 105 24.20 -17.74 4.77
CA VAL A 105 23.77 -16.39 5.19
C VAL A 105 23.48 -15.49 3.99
N ALA A 106 24.32 -15.51 2.95
CA ALA A 106 24.08 -14.72 1.73
C ALA A 106 22.79 -15.13 1.00
N LYS A 107 22.45 -16.42 1.05
CA LYS A 107 21.17 -16.95 0.55
C LYS A 107 19.99 -16.53 1.42
N ALA A 108 20.14 -16.59 2.74
CA ALA A 108 19.14 -16.10 3.69
C ALA A 108 18.88 -14.59 3.54
N LEU A 109 19.86 -13.80 3.07
CA LEU A 109 19.67 -12.38 2.76
C LEU A 109 18.95 -12.11 1.42
N GLY A 110 18.72 -13.13 0.58
CA GLY A 110 18.08 -12.99 -0.73
C GLY A 110 18.91 -12.25 -1.79
N THR A 111 20.13 -11.82 -1.46
CA THR A 111 21.00 -11.05 -2.36
C THR A 111 22.02 -11.91 -3.10
N GLY A 112 22.34 -13.11 -2.59
CA GLY A 112 23.49 -13.89 -3.03
C GLY A 112 24.83 -13.17 -2.76
N ILE A 113 25.95 -13.84 -3.07
CA ILE A 113 27.28 -13.24 -2.98
C ILE A 113 27.55 -12.42 -4.25
N GLY A 114 27.79 -11.13 -4.08
CA GLY A 114 27.93 -10.18 -5.19
C GLY A 114 27.46 -8.76 -4.82
N LYS A 115 26.40 -8.64 -4.03
CA LYS A 115 26.00 -7.37 -3.38
C LYS A 115 26.64 -7.16 -2.00
N ILE A 116 27.06 -8.26 -1.38
CA ILE A 116 27.80 -8.31 -0.12
C ILE A 116 29.08 -9.12 -0.33
N SER A 117 30.16 -8.72 0.33
CA SER A 117 31.43 -9.45 0.35
C SER A 117 31.40 -10.56 1.40
N PHE A 118 32.16 -11.63 1.18
CA PHE A 118 32.37 -12.68 2.19
C PHE A 118 32.88 -12.12 3.52
N LYS A 119 33.63 -11.02 3.51
CA LYS A 119 34.12 -10.38 4.74
C LYS A 119 33.07 -9.59 5.51
N ASP A 120 32.01 -9.15 4.82
CA ASP A 120 30.90 -8.45 5.47
C ASP A 120 30.12 -9.41 6.38
N ILE A 121 30.18 -10.72 6.07
CA ILE A 121 29.62 -11.79 6.87
C ILE A 121 30.64 -12.27 7.90
N LYS A 122 30.33 -12.04 9.18
CA LYS A 122 31.19 -12.41 10.32
C LYS A 122 30.61 -13.60 11.05
N ILE A 123 31.35 -14.70 11.11
CA ILE A 123 30.94 -15.90 11.84
C ILE A 123 31.50 -15.84 13.27
N LYS A 124 30.60 -15.66 14.23
CA LYS A 124 30.90 -15.55 15.66
C LYS A 124 30.37 -16.75 16.44
N TYR A 125 30.80 -16.86 17.69
CA TYR A 125 30.47 -17.99 18.55
C TYR A 125 30.09 -17.48 19.94
N ARG A 126 28.98 -17.99 20.48
CA ARG A 126 28.57 -17.78 21.88
C ARG A 126 28.69 -19.12 22.59
N GLY A 127 29.81 -19.32 23.29
CA GLY A 127 30.22 -20.67 23.71
C GLY A 127 30.57 -21.52 22.48
N ASP A 128 29.97 -22.72 22.38
CA ASP A 128 30.14 -23.62 21.22
C ASP A 128 29.11 -23.38 20.11
N SER A 129 28.14 -22.49 20.30
CA SER A 129 27.08 -22.22 19.31
C SER A 129 27.50 -21.14 18.30
N PRO A 130 27.59 -21.46 17.00
CA PRO A 130 27.88 -20.47 15.97
C PRO A 130 26.68 -19.57 15.69
N TYR A 131 26.95 -18.33 15.29
CA TYR A 131 25.96 -17.38 14.78
C TYR A 131 26.65 -16.41 13.80
N ALA A 132 25.91 -15.81 12.88
CA ALA A 132 26.48 -14.82 11.95
C ALA A 132 26.01 -13.41 12.26
N GLU A 133 26.87 -12.45 11.90
CA GLU A 133 26.53 -11.03 11.84
C GLU A 133 26.85 -10.47 10.46
N VAL A 134 25.95 -9.66 9.90
CA VAL A 134 26.15 -8.95 8.63
C VAL A 134 25.57 -7.53 8.78
N PHE A 135 26.39 -6.50 8.92
CA PHE A 135 25.88 -5.17 9.33
C PHE A 135 25.07 -5.26 10.64
N ASP A 136 23.80 -4.80 10.64
CA ASP A 136 22.89 -4.89 11.79
C ASP A 136 22.20 -6.26 11.92
N ALA A 137 22.50 -7.17 11.00
CA ALA A 137 21.90 -8.49 10.91
C ALA A 137 22.47 -9.50 11.89
N LYS A 138 21.61 -10.31 12.52
CA LYS A 138 22.01 -11.54 13.23
C LYS A 138 21.34 -12.78 12.66
N PHE A 139 22.11 -13.87 12.56
CA PHE A 139 21.64 -15.16 12.08
C PHE A 139 21.95 -16.26 13.08
N ASP A 140 20.97 -17.12 13.33
CA ASP A 140 21.21 -18.44 13.88
C ASP A 140 21.89 -19.32 12.86
N LEU A 141 22.95 -20.00 13.29
CA LEU A 141 23.69 -20.93 12.44
C LEU A 141 23.69 -22.33 13.03
N SER A 142 23.55 -23.30 12.13
CA SER A 142 23.99 -24.67 12.36
C SER A 142 25.04 -25.00 11.32
N ILE A 143 26.23 -25.40 11.76
CA ILE A 143 27.33 -25.81 10.89
C ILE A 143 27.68 -27.25 11.25
N SER A 144 27.73 -28.11 10.24
CA SER A 144 28.17 -29.50 10.39
C SER A 144 29.15 -29.83 9.28
N HIS A 145 30.17 -30.63 9.59
CA HIS A 145 31.12 -31.09 8.60
C HIS A 145 31.46 -32.56 8.83
N GLU A 146 31.76 -33.24 7.74
CA GLU A 146 32.38 -34.56 7.69
C GLU A 146 33.63 -34.47 6.78
N ARG A 147 34.32 -35.60 6.54
CA ARG A 147 35.57 -35.63 5.76
C ARG A 147 35.44 -35.03 4.36
N ASN A 148 34.27 -35.16 3.72
CA ASN A 148 34.07 -34.82 2.32
C ASN A 148 33.25 -33.54 2.11
N TYR A 149 32.34 -33.23 3.02
CA TYR A 149 31.40 -32.11 2.86
C TYR A 149 31.21 -31.32 4.16
N ALA A 150 30.96 -30.03 4.00
CA ALA A 150 30.43 -29.17 5.03
C ALA A 150 29.04 -28.66 4.62
N VAL A 151 28.11 -28.63 5.56
CA VAL A 151 26.77 -28.08 5.39
C VAL A 151 26.52 -27.00 6.43
N ALA A 152 25.85 -25.94 6.00
CA ALA A 152 25.38 -24.92 6.91
C ALA A 152 23.94 -24.52 6.62
N VAL A 153 23.22 -24.22 7.70
CA VAL A 153 21.88 -23.64 7.67
C VAL A 153 21.94 -22.32 8.41
N ALA A 154 21.44 -21.27 7.78
CA ALA A 154 21.32 -19.93 8.34
C ALA A 154 19.85 -19.54 8.41
N ARG A 155 19.42 -19.08 9.59
CA ARG A 155 18.09 -18.49 9.81
C ARG A 155 18.29 -17.08 10.34
N VAL A 156 17.61 -16.12 9.74
CA VAL A 156 17.55 -14.75 10.28
C VAL A 156 16.97 -14.80 11.70
N ARG A 157 17.68 -14.25 12.70
CA ARG A 157 17.08 -14.06 14.02
C ARG A 157 16.08 -12.92 13.91
N GLY A 158 14.81 -13.25 14.09
CA GLY A 158 13.69 -12.32 14.14
C GLY A 158 13.81 -11.39 15.34
N GLU A 159 14.63 -10.36 15.17
CA GLU A 159 14.49 -9.02 15.74
C GLU A 159 15.40 -8.13 14.87
N ASN A 160 14.76 -7.37 13.97
CA ASN A 160 15.34 -6.32 13.12
C ASN A 160 16.28 -6.73 11.98
N LEU A 161 15.77 -7.53 11.04
CA LEU A 161 16.44 -7.72 9.75
C LEU A 161 15.61 -7.64 8.48
N MET A 162 14.32 -7.36 8.62
CA MET A 162 13.62 -6.57 7.62
C MET A 162 13.23 -5.28 8.31
N GLY A 163 13.61 -4.13 7.75
CA GLY A 163 13.13 -2.84 8.24
C GLY A 163 14.14 -1.94 8.96
N LYS A 164 15.40 -1.89 8.52
CA LYS A 164 15.97 -0.56 8.24
C LYS A 164 16.08 -0.37 6.74
N ASN A 165 14.95 -0.46 6.05
CA ASN A 165 14.69 0.67 5.18
C ASN A 165 14.76 1.87 6.12
N TYR A 166 15.54 2.89 5.80
CA TYR A 166 15.05 4.23 6.09
C TYR A 166 13.76 4.43 5.27
N GLU A 167 12.72 3.61 5.50
CA GLU A 167 11.37 4.05 5.31
C GLU A 167 11.25 5.00 6.48
N GLU A 168 11.54 6.27 6.22
CA GLU A 168 11.21 7.36 7.13
C GLU A 168 9.88 7.01 7.75
N GLU A 169 9.84 6.81 9.07
CA GLU A 169 8.60 6.53 9.77
C GLU A 169 7.54 7.51 9.25
N ILE A 170 6.40 7.00 8.79
CA ILE A 170 5.34 7.87 8.31
C ILE A 170 4.76 8.54 9.53
N ILE A 171 5.28 9.72 9.83
CA ILE A 171 4.74 10.57 10.88
C ILE A 171 3.51 11.24 10.29
N LEU A 172 2.35 10.88 10.84
CA LEU A 172 1.10 11.52 10.48
C LEU A 172 1.11 12.97 10.97
N ASP A 173 0.40 13.84 10.27
CA ASP A 173 0.12 15.17 10.76
C ASP A 173 -0.78 15.03 12.00
N GLU A 174 -0.28 15.44 13.18
CA GLU A 174 -0.97 15.27 14.46
C GLU A 174 -2.34 15.95 14.49
N GLU A 175 -2.49 17.11 13.82
CA GLU A 175 -3.77 17.78 13.75
C GLU A 175 -4.77 16.91 12.98
N ILE A 176 -4.35 16.36 11.84
CA ILE A 176 -5.20 15.47 11.03
C ILE A 176 -5.45 14.13 11.73
N LYS A 177 -4.44 13.53 12.37
CA LYS A 177 -4.57 12.29 13.14
C LYS A 177 -5.58 12.46 14.27
N SER A 178 -5.57 13.61 14.97
CA SER A 178 -6.51 13.90 16.06
C SER A 178 -7.98 13.98 15.62
N LEU A 179 -8.25 14.23 14.33
CA LEU A 179 -9.61 14.22 13.80
C LEU A 179 -10.14 12.79 13.66
N TRP A 180 -9.27 11.80 13.45
CA TRP A 180 -9.67 10.44 13.10
C TRP A 180 -10.50 9.79 14.21
N LYS A 181 -11.58 9.14 13.78
CA LYS A 181 -12.48 8.37 14.64
C LYS A 181 -12.38 6.91 14.24
N ASP A 182 -11.96 6.07 15.19
CA ASP A 182 -11.92 4.63 15.00
C ASP A 182 -13.29 4.08 14.63
N ARG A 183 -13.28 3.06 13.78
CA ARG A 183 -14.49 2.38 13.33
C ARG A 183 -15.13 1.68 14.53
N TYR A 184 -16.43 1.88 14.74
CA TYR A 184 -17.14 1.25 15.85
C TYR A 184 -17.32 -0.26 15.64
N ASP A 185 -16.76 -1.08 16.53
CA ASP A 185 -16.74 -2.55 16.43
C ASP A 185 -18.12 -3.20 16.33
N PHE A 186 -19.16 -2.59 16.94
CA PHE A 186 -20.53 -3.09 16.89
C PHE A 186 -21.41 -2.39 15.84
N GLY A 187 -20.81 -1.57 14.97
CA GLY A 187 -21.53 -0.87 13.92
C GLY A 187 -21.96 -1.79 12.77
N HIS A 188 -23.10 -1.51 12.17
CA HIS A 188 -23.58 -2.13 10.95
C HIS A 188 -23.37 -1.21 9.74
N LYS A 189 -23.54 -1.74 8.51
CA LYS A 189 -23.38 -0.97 7.26
C LYS A 189 -24.19 0.34 7.18
N GLY A 190 -25.28 0.49 7.94
CA GLY A 190 -26.04 1.75 7.98
C GLY A 190 -25.34 2.87 8.75
N ASP A 191 -24.49 2.53 9.72
CA ASP A 191 -23.81 3.53 10.58
C ASP A 191 -22.69 4.23 9.83
N PHE A 192 -22.10 3.54 8.85
CA PHE A 192 -20.97 4.02 8.05
C PHE A 192 -21.41 4.75 6.76
N GLY A 193 -22.69 5.10 6.67
CA GLY A 193 -23.23 5.95 5.62
C GLY A 193 -23.60 5.22 4.32
N LYS A 194 -24.71 5.67 3.73
CA LYS A 194 -25.11 5.37 2.36
C LYS A 194 -24.69 6.52 1.46
N ILE A 195 -23.82 6.26 0.51
CA ILE A 195 -23.24 7.26 -0.37
C ILE A 195 -23.79 7.08 -1.78
N ALA A 196 -24.21 8.16 -2.43
CA ALA A 196 -24.55 8.15 -3.85
C ALA A 196 -23.45 8.84 -4.66
N ILE A 197 -22.89 8.13 -5.65
CA ILE A 197 -21.98 8.69 -6.66
C ILE A 197 -22.76 8.84 -7.96
N ILE A 198 -23.05 10.07 -8.34
CA ILE A 198 -23.78 10.41 -9.55
C ILE A 198 -22.78 10.81 -10.64
N GLY A 199 -22.56 9.92 -11.59
CA GLY A 199 -21.56 10.14 -12.62
C GLY A 199 -21.29 8.91 -13.45
N GLY A 200 -20.59 9.11 -14.55
CA GLY A 200 -20.38 8.12 -15.59
C GLY A 200 -21.25 8.40 -16.81
N SER A 201 -20.64 8.25 -17.97
CA SER A 201 -21.28 8.38 -19.29
C SER A 201 -20.54 7.48 -20.26
N MET A 202 -21.07 7.33 -21.49
CA MET A 202 -20.38 6.59 -22.54
C MET A 202 -18.97 7.15 -22.75
N GLY A 203 -17.96 6.28 -22.67
CA GLY A 203 -16.54 6.65 -22.76
C GLY A 203 -15.89 7.13 -21.46
N MET A 204 -16.67 7.44 -20.41
CA MET A 204 -16.17 7.95 -19.12
C MET A 204 -16.62 7.10 -17.91
N THR A 205 -16.97 5.82 -18.14
CA THR A 205 -17.38 4.88 -17.07
C THR A 205 -16.29 4.64 -16.02
N GLY A 206 -15.02 4.86 -16.37
CA GLY A 206 -13.89 4.72 -15.45
C GLY A 206 -13.92 5.70 -14.29
N SER A 207 -14.39 6.94 -14.51
CA SER A 207 -14.38 7.98 -13.48
C SER A 207 -15.32 7.65 -12.32
N SER A 208 -16.58 7.34 -12.63
CA SER A 208 -17.54 6.95 -11.60
C SER A 208 -17.21 5.62 -10.94
N TYR A 209 -16.59 4.69 -11.68
CA TYR A 209 -16.06 3.44 -11.12
C TYR A 209 -14.99 3.71 -10.06
N LEU A 210 -14.01 4.56 -10.35
CA LEU A 210 -12.93 4.91 -9.42
C LEU A 210 -13.47 5.58 -8.16
N ALA A 211 -14.35 6.58 -8.33
CA ALA A 211 -14.99 7.27 -7.21
C ALA A 211 -15.79 6.32 -6.31
N SER A 212 -16.58 5.42 -6.91
CA SER A 212 -17.42 4.49 -6.15
C SER A 212 -16.59 3.47 -5.35
N ASN A 213 -15.54 2.91 -5.94
CA ASN A 213 -14.65 1.98 -5.24
C ASN A 213 -13.82 2.68 -4.16
N ALA A 214 -13.34 3.89 -4.44
CA ALA A 214 -12.62 4.71 -3.46
C ALA A 214 -13.50 5.03 -2.25
N ALA A 215 -14.79 5.35 -2.47
CA ALA A 215 -15.74 5.58 -1.38
C ALA A 215 -15.92 4.33 -0.49
N LEU A 216 -16.12 3.15 -1.08
CA LEU A 216 -16.21 1.90 -0.29
C LEU A 216 -14.93 1.59 0.47
N LYS A 217 -13.77 1.67 -0.21
CA LYS A 217 -12.47 1.40 0.42
C LYS A 217 -12.14 2.41 1.52
N SER A 218 -12.73 3.62 1.46
CA SER A 218 -12.65 4.66 2.50
C SER A 218 -13.63 4.45 3.66
N GLY A 219 -14.32 3.32 3.70
CA GLY A 219 -15.11 2.89 4.84
C GLY A 219 -16.61 3.16 4.72
N ALA A 220 -17.10 3.68 3.59
CA ALA A 220 -18.54 3.84 3.34
C ALA A 220 -19.27 2.50 3.52
N GLY A 221 -20.42 2.52 4.18
CA GLY A 221 -21.18 1.31 4.47
C GLY A 221 -21.93 0.76 3.25
N LEU A 222 -22.49 1.64 2.43
CA LEU A 222 -23.11 1.32 1.14
C LEU A 222 -22.78 2.40 0.13
N VAL A 223 -22.48 2.01 -1.11
CA VAL A 223 -22.25 2.95 -2.22
C VAL A 223 -23.18 2.60 -3.37
N TYR A 224 -23.94 3.59 -3.83
CA TYR A 224 -24.78 3.51 -5.01
C TYR A 224 -24.17 4.37 -6.11
N ASN A 225 -23.90 3.78 -7.27
CA ASN A 225 -23.50 4.56 -8.44
C ASN A 225 -24.72 4.80 -9.33
N ILE A 226 -25.16 6.06 -9.40
CA ILE A 226 -26.29 6.46 -10.23
C ILE A 226 -25.77 6.87 -11.61
N VAL A 227 -26.25 6.17 -12.64
CA VAL A 227 -25.78 6.27 -14.02
C VAL A 227 -26.93 6.31 -15.01
N PRO A 228 -26.73 6.86 -16.23
CA PRO A 228 -27.72 6.72 -17.28
C PRO A 228 -27.91 5.26 -17.70
N ARG A 229 -29.12 4.94 -18.17
CA ARG A 229 -29.53 3.59 -18.63
C ARG A 229 -28.54 2.98 -19.62
N GLU A 230 -27.93 3.81 -20.47
CA GLU A 230 -27.01 3.38 -21.53
C GLU A 230 -25.75 2.68 -21.00
N ILE A 231 -25.30 3.00 -19.78
CA ILE A 231 -24.10 2.39 -19.18
C ILE A 231 -24.41 1.50 -17.97
N PHE A 232 -25.68 1.35 -17.60
CA PHE A 232 -26.08 0.60 -16.40
C PHE A 232 -25.55 -0.84 -16.40
N ASP A 233 -25.67 -1.57 -17.51
CA ASP A 233 -25.21 -2.96 -17.59
C ASP A 233 -23.68 -3.03 -17.53
N ILE A 234 -22.98 -2.06 -18.16
CA ILE A 234 -21.52 -1.96 -18.11
C ILE A 234 -21.05 -1.78 -16.66
N MET A 235 -21.69 -0.87 -15.92
CA MET A 235 -21.34 -0.63 -14.52
C MET A 235 -21.71 -1.81 -13.64
N SER A 236 -22.86 -2.45 -13.87
CA SER A 236 -23.29 -3.65 -13.14
C SER A 236 -22.35 -4.84 -13.34
N ILE A 237 -21.68 -4.93 -14.50
CA ILE A 237 -20.62 -5.93 -14.74
C ILE A 237 -19.31 -5.55 -14.05
N LYS A 238 -18.96 -4.25 -14.05
CA LYS A 238 -17.71 -3.78 -13.45
C LYS A 238 -17.74 -3.83 -11.91
N PHE A 239 -18.90 -3.63 -11.30
CA PHE A 239 -19.03 -3.61 -9.85
C PHE A 239 -19.32 -4.99 -9.27
N ILE A 240 -18.61 -5.33 -8.20
CA ILE A 240 -18.95 -6.44 -7.33
C ILE A 240 -19.71 -5.90 -6.11
N GLU A 241 -19.16 -4.88 -5.42
CA GLU A 241 -19.75 -4.31 -4.20
C GLU A 241 -20.53 -3.00 -4.40
N PRO A 242 -20.06 -1.97 -5.16
CA PRO A 242 -20.90 -0.80 -5.42
C PRO A 242 -22.16 -1.17 -6.21
N ILE A 243 -23.29 -0.59 -5.84
CA ILE A 243 -24.57 -0.92 -6.45
C ILE A 243 -24.84 0.06 -7.58
N ALA A 244 -24.76 -0.39 -8.84
CA ALA A 244 -25.22 0.40 -9.97
C ALA A 244 -26.74 0.65 -9.87
N LYS A 245 -27.17 1.88 -10.15
CA LYS A 245 -28.58 2.26 -10.28
C LYS A 245 -28.78 3.18 -11.47
N THR A 246 -29.94 3.03 -12.11
CA THR A 246 -30.44 3.92 -13.16
C THR A 246 -31.88 4.27 -12.81
N PHE A 247 -32.30 5.47 -13.23
CA PHE A 247 -33.67 5.95 -13.05
C PHE A 247 -34.15 6.50 -14.39
N ASP A 248 -35.31 6.02 -14.83
CA ASP A 248 -35.99 6.53 -16.03
C ASP A 248 -36.78 7.82 -15.68
N ASP A 249 -37.26 7.92 -14.45
CA ASP A 249 -37.91 9.09 -13.86
C ASP A 249 -36.99 9.77 -12.83
N LEU A 250 -36.78 11.08 -12.99
CA LEU A 250 -35.94 11.86 -12.06
C LEU A 250 -36.63 12.12 -10.72
N ASP A 251 -37.95 12.06 -10.66
CA ASP A 251 -38.67 12.24 -9.40
C ASP A 251 -38.49 10.98 -8.51
N GLU A 252 -38.38 9.78 -9.11
CA GLU A 252 -37.98 8.57 -8.40
C GLU A 252 -36.54 8.63 -7.89
N MET A 253 -35.63 9.22 -8.68
CA MET A 253 -34.25 9.46 -8.27
C MET A 253 -34.19 10.38 -7.05
N GLU A 254 -34.92 11.50 -7.06
CA GLU A 254 -35.00 12.43 -5.93
C GLU A 254 -35.50 11.72 -4.66
N LYS A 255 -36.59 10.96 -4.77
CA LYS A 255 -37.12 10.16 -3.66
C LYS A 255 -36.11 9.13 -3.14
N PHE A 256 -35.34 8.51 -4.03
CA PHE A 256 -34.28 7.60 -3.61
C PHE A 256 -33.17 8.33 -2.82
N LEU A 257 -32.79 9.53 -3.25
CA LEU A 257 -31.77 10.34 -2.58
C LEU A 257 -32.18 10.77 -1.16
N GLU A 258 -33.47 10.81 -0.82
CA GLU A 258 -33.93 11.03 0.56
C GLU A 258 -33.34 10.01 1.55
N GLY A 259 -33.15 8.77 1.11
CA GLY A 259 -32.57 7.68 1.91
C GLY A 259 -31.03 7.62 1.92
N ILE A 260 -30.36 8.56 1.25
CA ILE A 260 -28.91 8.67 1.13
C ILE A 260 -28.38 9.68 2.17
N ASP A 261 -27.18 9.43 2.69
CA ASP A 261 -26.54 10.30 3.68
C ASP A 261 -25.69 11.41 3.03
N ALA A 262 -24.93 11.06 1.99
CA ALA A 262 -24.10 12.01 1.25
C ALA A 262 -24.07 11.68 -0.25
N VAL A 263 -23.96 12.73 -1.07
CA VAL A 263 -23.98 12.65 -2.52
C VAL A 263 -22.71 13.27 -3.07
N ALA A 264 -22.04 12.58 -3.99
CA ALA A 264 -21.03 13.19 -4.86
C ALA A 264 -21.52 13.14 -6.30
N MET A 265 -21.37 14.25 -7.04
CA MET A 265 -21.76 14.31 -8.44
C MET A 265 -20.68 14.90 -9.33
N GLY A 266 -20.61 14.40 -10.57
CA GLY A 266 -19.76 14.97 -11.62
C GLY A 266 -18.74 14.06 -12.27
N PRO A 267 -18.08 13.10 -11.58
CA PRO A 267 -17.10 12.20 -12.20
C PRO A 267 -17.62 11.52 -13.48
N GLY A 268 -17.19 12.00 -14.65
CA GLY A 268 -17.62 11.51 -15.95
C GLY A 268 -19.12 11.60 -16.25
N MET A 269 -19.89 12.45 -15.57
CA MET A 269 -21.35 12.54 -15.71
C MET A 269 -21.80 13.02 -17.10
N GLY A 270 -20.91 13.74 -17.81
CA GLY A 270 -21.19 14.30 -19.12
C GLY A 270 -22.01 15.59 -19.06
N LEU A 271 -21.90 16.39 -20.14
CA LEU A 271 -22.50 17.72 -20.24
C LEU A 271 -23.77 17.76 -21.12
N GLY A 272 -24.28 16.58 -21.49
CA GLY A 272 -25.47 16.40 -22.32
C GLY A 272 -26.78 16.76 -21.61
N ALA A 273 -27.90 16.59 -22.30
CA ALA A 273 -29.22 16.94 -21.78
C ALA A 273 -29.59 16.17 -20.50
N TYR A 274 -29.27 14.88 -20.44
CA TYR A 274 -29.50 14.06 -19.25
C TYR A 274 -28.67 14.53 -18.04
N GLY A 275 -27.35 14.67 -18.22
CA GLY A 275 -26.44 15.15 -17.16
C GLY A 275 -26.84 16.52 -16.60
N LYS A 276 -27.30 17.45 -17.45
CA LYS A 276 -27.85 18.74 -17.03
C LYS A 276 -29.09 18.59 -16.13
N LYS A 277 -30.07 17.79 -16.54
CA LYS A 277 -31.29 17.57 -15.75
C LYS A 277 -30.98 16.91 -14.40
N VAL A 278 -30.13 15.88 -14.42
CA VAL A 278 -29.68 15.20 -13.19
C VAL A 278 -28.96 16.17 -12.25
N PHE A 279 -28.08 17.01 -12.78
CA PHE A 279 -27.41 18.08 -12.01
C PHE A 279 -28.42 19.04 -11.37
N GLU A 280 -29.38 19.56 -12.16
CA GLU A 280 -30.39 20.51 -11.70
C GLU A 280 -31.29 19.95 -10.59
N ARG A 281 -31.59 18.65 -10.63
CA ARG A 281 -32.29 17.96 -9.53
C ARG A 281 -31.39 17.76 -8.32
N THR A 282 -30.20 17.22 -8.54
CA THR A 282 -29.27 16.84 -7.46
C THR A 282 -28.83 18.06 -6.64
N ILE A 283 -28.53 19.19 -7.30
CA ILE A 283 -28.10 20.41 -6.61
C ILE A 283 -29.19 21.05 -5.75
N LYS A 284 -30.45 20.61 -5.85
CA LYS A 284 -31.56 21.09 -5.00
C LYS A 284 -31.81 20.19 -3.80
N THR A 285 -31.12 19.05 -3.70
CA THR A 285 -31.30 18.11 -2.59
C THR A 285 -30.75 18.65 -1.27
N GLU A 286 -31.46 18.41 -0.18
CA GLU A 286 -31.07 18.77 1.18
C GLU A 286 -30.11 17.74 1.79
N LYS A 287 -28.99 17.48 1.09
CA LYS A 287 -27.98 16.48 1.45
C LYS A 287 -26.59 17.07 1.46
N ASN A 288 -25.69 16.43 2.22
CA ASN A 288 -24.25 16.71 2.11
C ASN A 288 -23.82 16.42 0.67
N LEU A 289 -23.36 17.45 -0.05
CA LEU A 289 -23.13 17.39 -1.50
C LEU A 289 -21.68 17.75 -1.84
N LEU A 290 -21.02 16.87 -2.61
CA LEU A 290 -19.73 17.12 -3.24
C LEU A 290 -19.93 17.28 -4.76
N ILE A 291 -19.41 18.36 -5.33
CA ILE A 291 -19.49 18.64 -6.77
C ILE A 291 -18.06 18.65 -7.33
N ASP A 292 -17.80 17.76 -8.30
CA ASP A 292 -16.52 17.62 -8.98
C ASP A 292 -16.67 17.67 -10.50
N ALA A 293 -15.58 17.80 -11.23
CA ALA A 293 -15.50 17.56 -12.68
C ALA A 293 -16.65 18.18 -13.51
N ASP A 294 -17.45 17.35 -14.20
CA ASP A 294 -18.56 17.83 -15.02
C ASP A 294 -19.66 18.53 -14.22
N GLY A 295 -19.82 18.17 -12.94
CA GLY A 295 -20.69 18.90 -12.02
C GLY A 295 -20.23 20.35 -11.84
N LEU A 296 -18.92 20.58 -11.72
CA LEU A 296 -18.35 21.94 -11.64
C LEU A 296 -18.49 22.69 -12.96
N ASN A 297 -18.33 22.01 -14.09
CA ASN A 297 -18.53 22.59 -15.43
C ASN A 297 -20.00 22.99 -15.70
N LEU A 298 -20.96 22.26 -15.12
CA LEU A 298 -22.38 22.64 -15.17
C LEU A 298 -22.68 23.78 -14.19
N LEU A 299 -22.12 23.72 -13.00
CA LEU A 299 -22.26 24.74 -11.96
C LEU A 299 -21.70 26.11 -12.41
N SER A 300 -20.59 26.13 -13.15
CA SER A 300 -19.98 27.39 -13.62
C SER A 300 -20.89 28.21 -14.55
N LYS A 301 -21.98 27.62 -15.06
CA LYS A 301 -22.97 28.32 -15.88
C LYS A 301 -23.98 29.10 -15.05
N ASN A 302 -24.19 28.72 -13.79
CA ASN A 302 -25.11 29.38 -12.87
C ASN A 302 -24.73 29.11 -11.41
N LEU A 303 -23.85 29.94 -10.84
CA LEU A 303 -23.41 29.82 -9.45
C LEU A 303 -24.50 30.14 -8.43
N ASN A 304 -25.56 30.86 -8.82
CA ASN A 304 -26.66 31.20 -7.91
C ASN A 304 -27.38 29.94 -7.38
N LEU A 305 -27.24 28.80 -8.07
CA LEU A 305 -27.73 27.51 -7.58
C LEU A 305 -27.11 27.08 -6.24
N LEU A 306 -25.92 27.58 -5.87
CA LEU A 306 -25.34 27.36 -4.55
C LEU A 306 -26.12 28.14 -3.46
N GLU A 307 -26.57 29.34 -3.77
CA GLU A 307 -27.34 30.18 -2.83
C GLU A 307 -28.75 29.62 -2.60
N GLU A 308 -29.29 28.86 -3.55
CA GLU A 308 -30.56 28.14 -3.42
C GLU A 308 -30.50 27.01 -2.37
N ARG A 309 -29.30 26.50 -2.04
CA ARG A 309 -29.09 25.44 -1.03
C ARG A 309 -29.11 25.99 0.39
N LYS A 310 -30.25 26.56 0.80
CA LYS A 310 -30.42 27.14 2.14
C LYS A 310 -30.16 26.06 3.21
N ASN A 311 -29.27 26.35 4.16
CA ASN A 311 -28.87 25.49 5.29
C ASN A 311 -27.97 24.29 4.98
N PHE A 312 -27.58 24.07 3.71
CA PHE A 312 -26.68 22.97 3.34
C PHE A 312 -25.43 23.49 2.65
N THR A 313 -24.27 23.15 3.21
CA THR A 313 -22.98 23.45 2.60
C THR A 313 -22.64 22.38 1.55
N SER A 314 -21.99 22.81 0.47
CA SER A 314 -21.43 21.92 -0.55
C SER A 314 -19.91 21.92 -0.49
N ILE A 315 -19.30 20.79 -0.81
CA ILE A 315 -17.87 20.68 -1.09
C ILE A 315 -17.66 20.81 -2.60
N LEU A 316 -16.81 21.72 -3.04
CA LEU A 316 -16.40 21.85 -4.44
C LEU A 316 -14.94 21.44 -4.58
N THR A 317 -14.61 20.61 -5.57
CA THR A 317 -13.25 20.07 -5.73
C THR A 317 -12.55 20.50 -7.03
N PRO A 318 -12.52 21.79 -7.42
CA PRO A 318 -11.96 22.19 -8.70
C PRO A 318 -10.43 22.04 -8.75
N HIS A 319 -9.89 21.64 -9.89
CA HIS A 319 -8.52 21.99 -10.25
C HIS A 319 -8.45 23.43 -10.79
N GLU A 320 -7.25 23.99 -10.99
CA GLU A 320 -7.08 25.42 -11.38
C GLU A 320 -7.90 25.82 -12.62
N GLY A 321 -7.94 24.99 -13.67
CA GLY A 321 -8.75 25.23 -14.87
C GLY A 321 -10.26 25.18 -14.63
N GLU A 322 -10.76 24.29 -13.76
CA GLU A 322 -12.17 24.31 -13.34
C GLU A 322 -12.47 25.55 -12.50
N PHE A 323 -11.54 25.95 -11.63
CA PHE A 323 -11.68 27.12 -10.77
C PHE A 323 -11.65 28.42 -11.57
N ALA A 324 -10.83 28.51 -12.61
CA ALA A 324 -10.85 29.60 -13.59
C ALA A 324 -12.22 29.73 -14.25
N ARG A 325 -12.85 28.61 -14.63
CA ARG A 325 -14.22 28.63 -15.19
C ARG A 325 -15.27 29.10 -14.18
N LEU A 326 -15.13 28.74 -12.91
CA LEU A 326 -16.05 29.17 -11.85
C LEU A 326 -15.89 30.66 -11.52
N THR A 327 -14.66 31.16 -11.45
CA THR A 327 -14.36 32.52 -10.99
C THR A 327 -14.38 33.55 -12.11
N GLY A 328 -14.09 33.13 -13.35
CA GLY A 328 -13.81 34.02 -14.47
C GLY A 328 -12.38 34.59 -14.47
N LEU A 329 -11.56 34.24 -13.49
CA LEU A 329 -10.15 34.64 -13.40
C LEU A 329 -9.28 33.79 -14.33
N SER A 330 -8.15 34.34 -14.76
CA SER A 330 -7.12 33.58 -15.47
C SER A 330 -6.41 32.59 -14.53
N ILE A 331 -5.83 31.53 -15.11
CA ILE A 331 -5.04 30.55 -14.36
C ILE A 331 -3.82 31.22 -13.69
N GLU A 332 -3.23 32.24 -14.32
CA GLU A 332 -2.09 32.97 -13.77
C GLU A 332 -2.46 33.79 -12.53
N GLU A 333 -3.59 34.51 -12.58
CA GLU A 333 -4.13 35.23 -11.41
C GLU A 333 -4.41 34.28 -10.24
N ILE A 334 -4.98 33.11 -10.53
CA ILE A 334 -5.22 32.06 -9.53
C ILE A 334 -3.90 31.58 -8.95
N LYS A 335 -2.91 31.24 -9.77
CA LYS A 335 -1.61 30.72 -9.31
C LYS A 335 -0.87 31.68 -8.40
N ASN A 336 -0.90 32.97 -8.71
CA ASN A 336 -0.21 33.99 -7.94
C ASN A 336 -0.82 34.20 -6.54
N ASN A 337 -2.12 33.93 -6.36
CA ASN A 337 -2.85 34.20 -5.11
C ASN A 337 -3.80 33.06 -4.69
N ARG A 338 -3.41 31.79 -4.90
CA ARG A 338 -4.29 30.61 -4.76
C ARG A 338 -5.10 30.61 -3.46
N LYS A 339 -4.44 30.88 -2.33
CA LYS A 339 -5.07 30.91 -1.00
C LYS A 339 -6.13 32.00 -0.89
N ALA A 340 -5.79 33.24 -1.21
CA ALA A 340 -6.70 34.38 -1.07
C ALA A 340 -7.93 34.23 -1.98
N VAL A 341 -7.75 33.86 -3.25
CA VAL A 341 -8.87 33.66 -4.19
C VAL A 341 -9.76 32.50 -3.74
N ALA A 342 -9.17 31.42 -3.20
CA ALA A 342 -9.93 30.30 -2.66
C ALA A 342 -10.78 30.71 -1.44
N GLU A 343 -10.19 31.44 -0.49
CA GLU A 343 -10.86 31.94 0.72
C GLU A 343 -12.02 32.90 0.37
N GLU A 344 -11.79 33.85 -0.52
CA GLU A 344 -12.81 34.79 -0.98
C GLU A 344 -13.97 34.08 -1.67
N PHE A 345 -13.68 33.12 -2.54
CA PHE A 345 -14.71 32.35 -3.24
C PHE A 345 -15.55 31.50 -2.27
N ALA A 346 -14.88 30.77 -1.37
CA ALA A 346 -15.53 29.92 -0.37
C ALA A 346 -16.45 30.75 0.55
N LYS A 347 -15.96 31.90 1.02
CA LYS A 347 -16.74 32.83 1.84
C LYS A 347 -17.94 33.41 1.10
N LYS A 348 -17.75 33.84 -0.15
CA LYS A 348 -18.81 34.44 -0.97
C LYS A 348 -19.97 33.47 -1.21
N TYR A 349 -19.66 32.23 -1.61
CA TYR A 349 -20.67 31.24 -1.96
C TYR A 349 -21.04 30.28 -0.82
N LYS A 350 -20.44 30.46 0.38
CA LYS A 350 -20.68 29.64 1.59
C LYS A 350 -20.47 28.13 1.34
N VAL A 351 -19.38 27.82 0.63
CA VAL A 351 -18.98 26.45 0.29
C VAL A 351 -17.67 26.08 0.95
N ILE A 352 -17.40 24.78 1.03
CA ILE A 352 -16.06 24.29 1.29
C ILE A 352 -15.38 24.07 -0.05
N LEU A 353 -14.29 24.79 -0.29
CA LEU A 353 -13.53 24.72 -1.52
C LEU A 353 -12.27 23.86 -1.30
N VAL A 354 -12.12 22.82 -2.12
CA VAL A 354 -10.92 22.00 -2.24
C VAL A 354 -10.25 22.33 -3.58
N LEU A 355 -9.35 23.32 -3.56
CA LEU A 355 -8.62 23.74 -4.76
C LEU A 355 -7.44 22.79 -5.02
N LYS A 356 -7.68 21.80 -5.89
CA LYS A 356 -6.71 20.74 -6.26
C LYS A 356 -5.47 21.34 -6.92
N GLY A 357 -4.33 20.72 -6.65
CA GLY A 357 -3.02 21.09 -7.19
C GLY A 357 -1.90 20.66 -6.25
N HIS A 358 -0.65 21.04 -6.57
CA HIS A 358 0.43 20.97 -5.58
C HIS A 358 0.04 21.79 -4.35
N GLU A 359 0.25 21.26 -3.14
CA GLU A 359 -0.25 21.89 -1.90
C GLU A 359 -1.76 22.22 -2.00
N THR A 360 -2.60 21.18 -2.04
CA THR A 360 -4.06 21.36 -2.19
C THR A 360 -4.62 22.18 -1.04
N ILE A 361 -5.41 23.20 -1.35
CA ILE A 361 -6.01 24.11 -0.36
C ILE A 361 -7.43 23.66 -0.07
N VAL A 362 -7.78 23.53 1.22
CA VAL A 362 -9.14 23.29 1.72
C VAL A 362 -9.56 24.50 2.56
N THR A 363 -10.62 25.20 2.18
CA THR A 363 -11.09 26.39 2.91
C THR A 363 -12.61 26.51 2.90
N ASP A 364 -13.18 27.00 4.01
CA ASP A 364 -14.58 27.44 4.09
C ASP A 364 -14.72 28.98 4.03
N GLY A 365 -13.61 29.69 3.79
CA GLY A 365 -13.53 31.14 3.77
C GLY A 365 -13.18 31.80 5.11
N GLU A 366 -13.19 31.03 6.21
CA GLU A 366 -12.73 31.48 7.53
C GLU A 366 -11.55 30.64 8.03
N ARG A 367 -11.64 29.33 7.82
CA ARG A 367 -10.61 28.33 8.14
C ARG A 367 -9.97 27.85 6.85
N THR A 368 -8.66 27.65 6.90
CA THR A 368 -7.89 27.19 5.74
C THR A 368 -6.87 26.15 6.16
N TYR A 369 -6.85 25.03 5.44
CA TYR A 369 -5.89 23.95 5.55
C TYR A 369 -5.14 23.79 4.22
N ILE A 370 -3.83 23.53 4.29
CA ILE A 370 -2.99 23.29 3.13
C ILE A 370 -2.41 21.89 3.25
N ASN A 371 -2.84 21.00 2.36
CA ASN A 371 -2.36 19.63 2.35
C ASN A 371 -0.96 19.54 1.74
N ARG A 372 0.01 19.08 2.52
CA ARG A 372 1.41 18.90 2.07
C ARG A 372 1.73 17.50 1.58
N THR A 373 0.80 16.55 1.71
CA THR A 373 0.97 15.19 1.21
C THR A 373 0.69 15.10 -0.30
N GLY A 374 1.23 14.06 -0.92
CA GLY A 374 1.09 13.76 -2.33
C GLY A 374 2.34 14.12 -3.14
N ASN A 375 2.43 13.52 -4.32
CA ASN A 375 3.57 13.68 -5.20
C ASN A 375 3.17 13.72 -6.67
N SER A 376 4.15 14.02 -7.53
CA SER A 376 3.94 14.19 -8.97
C SER A 376 3.40 12.95 -9.69
N GLY A 377 3.58 11.75 -9.14
CA GLY A 377 3.00 10.52 -9.73
C GLY A 377 1.47 10.53 -9.74
N MET A 378 0.85 11.30 -8.84
CA MET A 378 -0.61 11.43 -8.75
C MET A 378 -1.21 12.29 -9.86
N ALA A 379 -0.38 12.92 -10.70
CA ALA A 379 -0.79 13.63 -11.92
C ALA A 379 -1.17 12.64 -13.04
N THR A 380 -2.05 11.70 -12.73
CA THR A 380 -2.57 10.66 -13.61
C THR A 380 -4.08 10.77 -13.73
N GLY A 381 -4.64 10.32 -14.86
CA GLY A 381 -6.08 10.34 -15.08
C GLY A 381 -6.83 9.55 -14.00
N GLY A 382 -7.86 10.17 -13.41
CA GLY A 382 -8.74 9.54 -12.42
C GLY A 382 -8.32 9.69 -10.95
N SER A 383 -7.18 10.32 -10.63
CA SER A 383 -6.82 10.58 -9.23
C SER A 383 -7.83 11.51 -8.54
N GLY A 384 -8.33 12.52 -9.26
CA GLY A 384 -9.43 13.38 -8.78
C GLY A 384 -10.72 12.60 -8.48
N ASP A 385 -11.04 11.59 -9.29
CA ASP A 385 -12.22 10.74 -9.06
C ASP A 385 -12.07 9.93 -7.76
N VAL A 386 -10.86 9.43 -7.48
CA VAL A 386 -10.53 8.74 -6.23
C VAL A 386 -10.69 9.68 -5.04
N LEU A 387 -10.17 10.91 -5.12
CA LEU A 387 -10.35 11.93 -4.08
C LEU A 387 -11.82 12.20 -3.80
N THR A 388 -12.64 12.34 -4.84
CA THR A 388 -14.09 12.54 -4.73
C THR A 388 -14.75 11.38 -3.98
N GLY A 389 -14.36 10.14 -4.28
CA GLY A 389 -14.82 8.96 -3.55
C GLY A 389 -14.42 8.99 -2.06
N ILE A 390 -13.16 9.27 -1.76
CA ILE A 390 -12.65 9.34 -0.38
C ILE A 390 -13.42 10.37 0.45
N ILE A 391 -13.51 11.62 -0.03
CA ILE A 391 -14.21 12.69 0.70
C ILE A 391 -15.68 12.31 0.89
N SER A 392 -16.34 11.77 -0.13
CA SER A 392 -17.77 11.42 -0.05
C SER A 392 -18.08 10.41 1.07
N ALA A 393 -17.21 9.43 1.28
CA ALA A 393 -17.36 8.44 2.36
C ALA A 393 -17.24 9.09 3.76
N LEU A 394 -16.36 10.08 3.90
CA LEU A 394 -16.09 10.76 5.17
C LEU A 394 -17.20 11.77 5.54
N MET A 395 -17.99 12.25 4.58
CA MET A 395 -19.05 13.24 4.79
C MET A 395 -20.20 12.78 5.70
N LYS A 396 -20.31 11.48 5.99
CA LYS A 396 -21.26 10.96 7.00
C LYS A 396 -20.73 11.12 8.43
N THR A 397 -19.45 10.86 8.64
CA THR A 397 -18.85 10.69 9.97
C THR A 397 -18.24 11.98 10.52
N TYR A 398 -17.88 12.89 9.62
CA TYR A 398 -17.21 14.15 9.90
C TYR A 398 -18.05 15.33 9.41
N ASN A 399 -17.85 16.50 10.03
CA ASN A 399 -18.33 17.73 9.41
C ASN A 399 -17.60 17.93 8.08
N LEU A 400 -18.22 18.65 7.14
CA LEU A 400 -17.75 18.70 5.76
C LEU A 400 -16.33 19.27 5.61
N PHE A 401 -15.94 20.22 6.45
CA PHE A 401 -14.61 20.82 6.39
C PHE A 401 -13.54 19.80 6.79
N ASP A 402 -13.75 19.07 7.90
CA ASP A 402 -12.84 18.02 8.34
C ASP A 402 -12.88 16.79 7.42
N ALA A 403 -14.03 16.45 6.83
CA ALA A 403 -14.12 15.41 5.81
C ALA A 403 -13.25 15.74 4.59
N ALA A 404 -13.27 17.00 4.14
CA ALA A 404 -12.43 17.46 3.03
C ALA A 404 -10.94 17.40 3.39
N ARG A 405 -10.56 17.88 4.59
CA ARG A 405 -9.17 17.87 5.09
C ARG A 405 -8.60 16.46 5.21
N LEU A 406 -9.33 15.58 5.90
CA LEU A 406 -8.96 14.16 6.02
C LEU A 406 -8.87 13.51 4.64
N GLY A 407 -9.85 13.77 3.77
CA GLY A 407 -9.88 13.16 2.45
C GLY A 407 -8.70 13.55 1.56
N VAL A 408 -8.32 14.84 1.51
CA VAL A 408 -7.14 15.27 0.73
C VAL A 408 -5.84 14.72 1.32
N TYR A 409 -5.75 14.64 2.65
CA TYR A 409 -4.56 14.12 3.33
C TYR A 409 -4.39 12.62 3.10
N VAL A 410 -5.45 11.83 3.31
CA VAL A 410 -5.47 10.38 3.06
C VAL A 410 -5.13 10.07 1.60
N HIS A 411 -5.72 10.83 0.67
CA HIS A 411 -5.45 10.69 -0.76
C HIS A 411 -3.99 10.96 -1.11
N GLY A 412 -3.42 12.08 -0.63
CA GLY A 412 -2.02 12.42 -0.86
C GLY A 412 -1.06 11.43 -0.22
N LEU A 413 -1.33 11.04 1.03
CA LEU A 413 -0.52 10.08 1.76
C LEU A 413 -0.50 8.71 1.08
N SER A 414 -1.63 8.25 0.53
CA SER A 414 -1.66 7.03 -0.28
C SER A 414 -0.72 7.10 -1.48
N GLY A 415 -0.64 8.26 -2.13
CA GLY A 415 0.30 8.47 -3.23
C GLY A 415 1.76 8.46 -2.78
N ASP A 416 2.06 9.02 -1.61
CA ASP A 416 3.41 9.04 -1.05
C ASP A 416 3.87 7.65 -0.60
N ILE A 417 2.99 6.88 0.03
CA ILE A 417 3.24 5.46 0.35
C ILE A 417 3.55 4.68 -0.91
N TYR A 418 2.75 4.86 -1.98
CA TYR A 418 3.03 4.22 -3.26
C TYR A 418 4.42 4.58 -3.79
N ALA A 419 4.78 5.87 -3.77
CA ALA A 419 6.05 6.38 -4.29
C ALA A 419 7.29 5.94 -3.51
N ARG A 420 7.14 5.50 -2.25
CA ARG A 420 8.23 4.93 -1.45
C ARG A 420 8.60 3.53 -1.91
N LYS A 421 7.60 2.75 -2.36
CA LYS A 421 7.77 1.34 -2.75
C LYS A 421 7.88 1.15 -4.26
N ASN A 422 7.32 2.08 -5.04
CA ASN A 422 7.17 1.97 -6.48
C ASN A 422 7.56 3.27 -7.19
N SER A 423 7.80 3.19 -8.50
CA SER A 423 8.11 4.37 -9.31
C SER A 423 6.90 5.31 -9.41
N LYS A 424 7.09 6.61 -9.11
CA LYS A 424 6.06 7.66 -9.30
C LYS A 424 5.48 7.65 -10.71
N THR A 425 6.29 7.37 -11.73
CA THR A 425 5.86 7.31 -13.14
C THR A 425 4.83 6.21 -13.41
N SER A 426 4.82 5.16 -12.59
CA SER A 426 3.94 4.00 -12.76
C SER A 426 2.59 4.13 -12.03
N LEU A 427 2.40 5.19 -11.24
CA LEU A 427 1.22 5.36 -10.39
C LEU A 427 -0.04 5.56 -11.24
N ARG A 428 -1.06 4.71 -11.01
CA ARG A 428 -2.41 4.82 -11.57
C ARG A 428 -3.40 5.13 -10.45
N ALA A 429 -4.55 5.69 -10.81
CA ALA A 429 -5.59 6.02 -9.83
C ALA A 429 -6.04 4.82 -8.98
N ARG A 430 -6.10 3.61 -9.54
CA ARG A 430 -6.45 2.40 -8.76
C ARG A 430 -5.40 2.06 -7.69
N ASP A 431 -4.13 2.35 -7.94
CA ASP A 431 -3.07 2.07 -6.97
C ASP A 431 -3.22 2.96 -5.72
N LEU A 432 -3.84 4.15 -5.87
CA LEU A 432 -4.26 4.98 -4.73
C LEU A 432 -5.37 4.31 -3.92
N ILE A 433 -6.36 3.71 -4.58
CA ILE A 433 -7.43 2.97 -3.89
C ILE A 433 -6.83 1.77 -3.14
N GLU A 434 -5.94 1.03 -3.78
CA GLU A 434 -5.27 -0.12 -3.18
C GLU A 434 -4.45 0.29 -1.95
N GLY A 435 -3.76 1.44 -1.99
CA GLY A 435 -2.96 1.95 -0.87
C GLY A 435 -3.75 2.49 0.33
N LEU A 436 -5.07 2.68 0.20
CA LEU A 436 -5.89 3.24 1.28
C LEU A 436 -5.88 2.40 2.56
N ASP A 437 -5.77 1.07 2.46
CA ASP A 437 -5.74 0.22 3.66
C ASP A 437 -4.50 0.47 4.52
N GLN A 438 -3.33 0.65 3.91
CA GLN A 438 -2.11 1.03 4.59
C GLN A 438 -2.25 2.41 5.24
N VAL A 439 -2.88 3.37 4.54
CA VAL A 439 -3.12 4.70 5.11
C VAL A 439 -4.01 4.61 6.35
N PHE A 440 -5.18 3.98 6.25
CA PHE A 440 -6.09 3.88 7.39
C PHE A 440 -5.49 3.09 8.55
N LYS A 441 -4.65 2.08 8.25
CA LYS A 441 -3.96 1.34 9.29
C LYS A 441 -3.05 2.22 10.15
N LEU A 442 -2.36 3.18 9.55
CA LEU A 442 -1.53 4.15 10.29
C LEU A 442 -2.35 5.06 11.21
N PHE A 443 -3.61 5.36 10.84
CA PHE A 443 -4.51 6.14 11.69
C PHE A 443 -5.03 5.33 12.90
N GLU A 444 -5.19 4.01 12.74
CA GLU A 444 -5.63 3.09 13.80
C GLU A 444 -4.50 2.73 14.80
N GLU A 445 -3.24 2.96 14.43
CA GLU A 445 -2.07 2.69 15.27
C GLU A 445 -1.90 3.80 16.33
N LYS A 446 -1.91 3.40 17.59
CA LYS A 446 -1.88 4.30 18.76
C LYS A 446 -0.52 4.90 19.04
#